data_AF-A0A8S3AI44-F1
#
_entry.id   AF-A0A8S3AI44-F1
#
_cell.length_a   1.000
_cell.length_b   1.000
_cell.length_c   1.000
_cell.angle_alpha   90.00
_cell.angle_beta   90.00
_cell.angle_gamma   90.00
#
_symmetry.space_group_name_H-M   'P 1'
#
loop_
_entity.id
_entity.type
_entity.pdbx_description
1 polymer ?
#
loop_
_entity_poly.entity_id
_entity_poly.type
_entity_poly.pdbx_seq_one_letter_code
_entity_poly.pdbx_strand_id
1 'polypeptide(L)' 'TQESSETEIHINILDDNDHYPVFDHVHEEYVYISTDHQQTNRIFISHIHATDADADLNGVVNYYFTNKNHYEHFHLYPNG' A
#
# COMPACT_ATOMS: atom_id res chain seq x y z
N THR A 1 -33.48 10.13 51.53
CA THR A 1 -32.45 9.30 50.89
C THR A 1 -32.21 9.86 49.52
N GLN A 2 -30.96 10.11 49.14
CA GLN A 2 -30.62 10.52 47.79
C GLN A 2 -30.39 9.24 46.97
N GLU A 3 -31.29 8.97 46.02
CA GLU A 3 -31.15 7.87 45.07
C GLU A 3 -30.25 8.35 43.92
N SER A 4 -29.20 7.59 43.60
CA SER A 4 -28.41 7.79 42.38
C SER A 4 -28.42 6.51 41.55
N SER A 5 -28.54 6.66 40.24
CA SER A 5 -28.43 5.56 39.28
C SER A 5 -27.39 5.93 38.25
N GLU A 6 -26.49 4.99 37.97
CA GLU A 6 -25.52 5.08 36.90
C GLU A 6 -25.83 4.02 35.84
N THR A 7 -25.43 4.31 34.60
CA THR A 7 -25.51 3.39 33.47
C THR A 7 -24.24 3.51 32.64
N GLU A 8 -23.84 2.42 32.00
CA GLU A 8 -22.64 2.38 31.17
C GLU A 8 -23.02 2.63 29.72
N ILE A 9 -22.32 3.58 29.08
CA ILE A 9 -22.48 3.87 27.66
C ILE A 9 -21.20 3.48 26.95
N HIS A 10 -21.30 2.53 26.02
CA HIS A 10 -20.21 2.18 25.13
C HIS A 10 -20.31 3.00 23.85
N ILE A 11 -19.25 3.74 23.55
CA ILE A 11 -19.12 4.52 22.32
C ILE A 11 -18.02 3.87 21.48
N ASN A 12 -18.39 3.43 20.28
CA ASN A 12 -17.45 2.91 19.29
C ASN A 12 -17.29 3.95 18.19
N ILE A 13 -16.05 4.36 17.94
CA ILE A 13 -15.72 5.22 16.80
C ILE A 13 -15.37 4.31 15.64
N LEU A 14 -16.03 4.52 14.51
CA LEU A 14 -15.75 3.81 13.27
C LEU A 14 -14.70 4.60 12.48
N ASP A 15 -13.86 3.86 11.79
CA ASP A 15 -12.83 4.40 10.90
C ASP A 15 -13.46 4.85 9.58
N ASP A 16 -13.13 6.06 9.14
CA ASP A 16 -13.44 6.57 7.80
C ASP A 16 -12.14 6.52 6.97
N ASN A 17 -12.26 6.20 5.68
CA ASN A 17 -11.10 6.14 4.78
C ASN A 17 -10.66 7.55 4.37
N ASP A 18 -9.98 8.27 5.25
CA ASP A 18 -9.57 9.67 5.06
C ASP A 18 -8.07 9.89 4.90
N HIS A 19 -7.27 8.84 5.02
CA HIS A 19 -5.87 8.83 4.61
C HIS A 19 -5.73 8.24 3.19
N TYR A 20 -4.58 8.50 2.57
CA TYR A 20 -4.25 7.94 1.28
C TYR A 20 -2.91 7.20 1.39
N PRO A 21 -2.68 6.16 0.56
CA PRO A 21 -1.45 5.39 0.64
C PRO A 21 -0.21 6.26 0.33
N VAL A 22 0.84 6.14 1.16
CA VAL A 22 2.11 6.85 1.02
C VAL A 22 3.24 5.87 0.82
N PHE A 23 4.03 6.03 -0.23
CA PHE A 23 5.23 5.21 -0.48
C PHE A 23 6.35 5.54 0.53
N ASP A 24 6.98 4.51 1.09
CA ASP A 24 8.05 4.65 2.10
C ASP A 24 9.30 5.35 1.56
N HIS A 25 9.57 5.20 0.26
CA HIS A 25 10.71 5.78 -0.43
C HIS A 25 10.22 6.62 -1.61
N VAL A 26 10.12 7.93 -1.38
CA VAL A 26 9.66 8.93 -2.38
C VAL A 26 10.77 9.35 -3.34
N HIS A 27 11.98 8.83 -3.17
CA HIS A 27 13.10 9.17 -4.03
C HIS A 27 12.98 8.42 -5.36
N GLU A 28 13.13 9.15 -6.46
CA GLU A 28 13.23 8.63 -7.82
C GLU A 28 14.39 7.63 -7.89
N GLU A 29 14.12 6.38 -7.52
CA GLU A 29 15.08 5.31 -7.61
C GLU A 29 15.12 4.90 -9.08
N TYR A 30 15.97 5.59 -9.84
CA TYR A 30 16.29 5.19 -11.21
C TYR A 30 16.97 3.83 -11.14
N VAL A 31 16.22 2.77 -11.38
CA VAL A 31 16.77 1.41 -11.49
C VAL A 31 17.39 1.24 -12.87
N TYR A 32 18.71 1.11 -12.91
CA TYR A 32 19.46 0.82 -14.13
C TYR A 32 19.58 -0.70 -14.30
N ILE A 33 18.94 -1.23 -15.34
CA ILE A 33 19.04 -2.66 -15.68
C ILE A 33 20.18 -2.81 -16.69
N SER A 34 21.22 -3.57 -16.35
CA SER A 34 22.27 -3.92 -17.31
C SER A 34 21.71 -4.97 -18.28
N THR A 35 21.85 -4.73 -19.58
CA THR A 35 21.36 -5.64 -20.63
C THR A 35 22.35 -6.77 -20.93
N ASP A 36 23.17 -7.21 -19.98
CA ASP A 36 24.15 -8.25 -20.26
C ASP A 36 23.42 -9.58 -20.56
N HIS A 37 23.64 -10.05 -21.79
CA HIS A 37 22.68 -10.76 -22.62
C HIS A 37 22.54 -12.25 -22.27
N GLN A 38 22.31 -12.65 -21.02
CA GLN A 38 22.22 -14.09 -20.68
C GLN A 38 21.12 -14.49 -19.69
N GLN A 39 20.38 -13.56 -19.07
CA GLN A 39 19.27 -13.93 -18.17
C GLN A 39 17.90 -13.73 -18.83
N THR A 40 17.35 -14.88 -19.17
CA THR A 40 16.04 -15.11 -19.75
C THR A 40 14.93 -14.69 -18.79
N ASN A 41 14.10 -13.76 -19.24
CA ASN A 41 12.70 -13.54 -18.84
C ASN A 41 12.43 -13.46 -17.32
N ARG A 42 12.20 -12.24 -16.81
CA ARG A 42 11.85 -11.86 -15.41
C ARG A 42 13.06 -11.51 -14.54
N ILE A 43 13.57 -10.29 -14.75
CA ILE A 43 14.53 -9.67 -13.84
C ILE A 43 13.74 -9.00 -12.71
N PHE A 44 14.10 -9.27 -11.46
CA PHE A 44 13.60 -8.50 -10.33
C PHE A 44 14.20 -7.08 -10.37
N ILE A 45 13.35 -6.06 -10.40
CA ILE A 45 13.76 -4.66 -10.57
C ILE A 45 13.86 -3.98 -9.21
N SER A 46 12.77 -3.97 -8.45
CA SER A 46 12.72 -3.38 -7.12
C SER A 46 11.49 -3.87 -6.36
N HIS A 47 11.51 -3.70 -5.05
CA HIS A 47 10.36 -3.85 -4.16
C HIS A 47 9.83 -2.45 -3.82
N ILE A 48 8.54 -2.24 -4.04
CA ILE A 48 7.85 -1.01 -3.65
C ILE A 48 6.95 -1.30 -2.46
N HIS A 49 6.87 -0.34 -1.54
CA HIS A 49 6.02 -0.42 -0.37
C HIS A 49 5.39 0.94 -0.11
N ALA A 50 4.10 0.91 0.18
CA ALA A 50 3.31 2.04 0.60
C ALA A 50 2.44 1.63 1.78
N THR A 51 2.21 2.60 2.67
CA THR A 51 1.42 2.44 3.87
C THR A 51 0.24 3.40 3.85
N ASP A 52 -0.91 2.92 4.29
CA ASP A 52 -2.08 3.74 4.59
C ASP A 52 -2.30 3.72 6.10
N ALA A 53 -2.68 4.86 6.67
CA ALA A 53 -2.82 5.03 8.11
C ALA A 53 -4.21 4.60 8.64
N ASP A 54 -5.16 4.38 7.72
CA ASP A 54 -6.51 3.94 8.06
C ASP A 54 -6.55 2.50 8.59
N ALA A 55 -7.59 2.15 9.33
CA ALA A 55 -7.70 0.85 9.98
C ALA A 55 -8.29 -0.23 9.05
N ASP A 56 -7.97 -1.48 9.37
CA ASP A 56 -8.57 -2.67 8.74
C ASP A 56 -8.57 -2.61 7.19
N LEU A 57 -9.74 -2.64 6.57
CA LEU A 57 -9.91 -2.67 5.12
C LEU A 57 -9.62 -1.32 4.46
N ASN A 58 -9.78 -0.21 5.19
CA ASN A 58 -9.48 1.12 4.69
C ASN A 58 -7.95 1.29 4.51
N GLY A 59 -7.16 0.63 5.37
CA GLY A 59 -5.70 0.60 5.25
C GLY A 59 -5.13 -0.33 4.16
N VAL A 60 -5.98 -1.04 3.38
CA VAL A 60 -5.50 -2.04 2.41
C VAL A 60 -5.03 -1.38 1.11
N VAL A 61 -3.72 -1.47 0.86
CA VAL A 61 -3.08 -0.90 -0.33
C VAL A 61 -3.09 -1.88 -1.52
N ASN A 62 -3.49 -1.40 -2.69
CA ASN A 62 -3.43 -2.12 -3.97
C ASN A 62 -2.57 -1.38 -4.99
N TYR A 63 -1.71 -2.10 -5.71
CA TYR A 63 -0.76 -1.52 -6.66
C TYR A 63 -1.17 -1.78 -8.12
N TYR A 64 -1.05 -0.78 -8.97
CA TYR A 64 -1.29 -0.89 -10.41
C TYR A 64 -0.45 0.12 -11.21
N PHE A 65 -0.15 -0.21 -12.46
CA PHE A 65 0.51 0.73 -13.36
C PHE A 65 -0.49 1.72 -13.93
N THR A 66 -0.17 3.02 -13.87
CA THR A 66 -1.16 4.06 -14.17
C THR A 66 -1.38 4.31 -15.65
N ASN A 67 -0.39 4.16 -16.56
CA ASN A 67 -0.59 4.24 -18.03
C ASN A 67 0.68 4.02 -18.90
N LYS A 68 1.81 3.54 -18.36
CA LYS A 68 3.11 3.48 -19.09
C LYS A 68 3.73 2.10 -19.26
N ASN A 69 3.02 1.03 -18.92
CA ASN A 69 3.47 -0.34 -19.17
C ASN A 69 3.02 -0.84 -20.55
N HIS A 70 3.32 -0.06 -21.60
CA HIS A 70 2.94 -0.42 -22.97
C HIS A 70 3.74 -1.68 -23.33
N TYR A 71 3.05 -2.75 -23.75
CA TYR A 71 3.60 -4.11 -23.99
C TYR A 71 3.79 -5.02 -22.77
N GLU A 72 3.27 -4.67 -21.58
CA GLU A 72 3.32 -5.54 -20.39
C GLU A 72 4.74 -5.98 -20.00
N HIS A 73 5.76 -5.17 -20.32
CA HIS A 73 7.16 -5.49 -20.00
C HIS A 73 7.43 -5.57 -18.48
N PHE A 74 6.62 -4.87 -17.69
CA PHE A 74 6.70 -4.86 -16.24
C PHE A 74 5.52 -5.62 -15.63
N HIS A 75 5.78 -6.34 -14.54
CA HIS A 75 4.75 -7.03 -13.78
C HIS A 75 4.90 -6.69 -12.29
N LEU A 76 3.76 -6.51 -11.62
CA LEU A 76 3.70 -6.40 -10.16
C LEU A 76 3.37 -7.78 -9.60
N TYR A 77 4.17 -8.23 -8.63
CA TYR A 77 3.92 -9.48 -7.91
C TYR A 77 3.51 -9.13 -6.47
N PRO A 78 2.38 -9.64 -5.95
CA PRO A 78 1.84 -9.25 -4.65
C PRO A 78 2.74 -9.51 -3.43
N ASN A 79 3.84 -10.24 -3.58
CA ASN A 79 4.71 -10.68 -2.47
C ASN A 79 6.22 -10.52 -2.72
N GLY A 80 6.61 -9.81 -3.79
CA GLY A 80 8.00 -9.89 -4.30
C GLY A 80 8.27 -11.19 -5.05
#